data_AF-A0A101DA84-F1
#
_entry.id   AF-A0A101DA84-F1
#
_cell.length_a   1.000
_cell.length_b   1.000
_cell.length_c   1.000
_cell.angle_alpha   90.00
_cell.angle_beta   90.00
_cell.angle_gamma   90.00
#
_symmetry.space_group_name_H-M   'P 1'
#
loop_
_entity.id
_entity.type
_entity.pdbx_description
1 polymer ?
#
loop_
_entity_poly.entity_id
_entity_poly.type
_entity_poly.pdbx_seq_one_letter_code
_entity_poly.pdbx_strand_id
1 'polypeptide(L)'
;MRDNCTDYRDLFLHDRAMMDTRAPVEFHKGAFPGVINLPLMTDIERQRVGTCYKQQGQQAAIELGHQLVSGQTKAERIEAWAAFAKANPDGYLYCFRGGLRSQIVQQWLKSEAGIDYPRVVGGYKAMRTFLLQATDEAVQACDFVLVGGMTGTGKTEVISQLSNSLDLEAHANHRGSSFGKRATGQPEQIDFENALAIDLLKRRAAGQQQFVLEDEARLIGRCSLPLPLYQAMQHHPLVWLEDSVANRVERILQAYVVELCAE
;
A
#
# COMPACT_ATOMS: atom_id res chain seq x y z
N MET A 1 16.79 -7.54 23.06
CA MET A 1 15.41 -7.80 22.58
C MET A 1 14.91 -6.49 22.00
N ARG A 2 14.40 -6.49 20.76
CA ARG A 2 13.87 -5.26 20.14
C ARG A 2 12.45 -5.01 20.62
N ASP A 3 12.13 -3.76 20.94
CA ASP A 3 10.80 -3.37 21.36
C ASP A 3 9.79 -3.45 20.19
N ASN A 4 8.52 -3.59 20.56
CA ASN A 4 7.42 -3.52 19.59
C ASN A 4 7.32 -2.11 19.02
N CYS A 5 7.05 -2.00 17.72
CA CYS A 5 7.05 -0.71 17.04
C CYS A 5 5.74 0.06 17.25
N THR A 6 5.87 1.32 17.68
CA THR A 6 4.80 2.34 17.66
C THR A 6 5.13 3.49 16.72
N ASP A 7 6.35 3.58 16.22
CA ASP A 7 6.77 4.60 15.26
C ASP A 7 6.49 4.13 13.82
N TYR A 8 5.27 4.39 13.35
CA TYR A 8 4.89 4.03 11.98
C TYR A 8 5.64 4.87 10.93
N ARG A 9 6.11 6.07 11.30
CA ARG A 9 6.85 6.94 10.39
C ARG A 9 8.20 6.31 10.04
N ASP A 10 8.93 5.81 11.04
CA ASP A 10 10.20 5.09 10.81
C ASP A 10 10.03 3.89 9.87
N LEU A 11 8.95 3.11 10.08
CA LEU A 11 8.68 1.91 9.27
C LEU A 11 8.64 2.24 7.77
N PHE A 12 7.89 3.29 7.41
CA PHE A 12 7.68 3.66 6.02
C PHE A 12 8.81 4.50 5.44
N LEU A 13 9.47 5.35 6.24
CA LEU A 13 10.61 6.14 5.75
C LEU A 13 11.83 5.28 5.44
N HIS A 14 12.04 4.20 6.18
CA HIS A 14 13.22 3.34 6.05
C HIS A 14 12.93 1.98 5.41
N ASP A 15 11.76 1.81 4.78
CA ASP A 15 11.36 0.57 4.11
C ASP A 15 11.60 -0.68 4.99
N ARG A 16 11.24 -0.57 6.27
CA ARG A 16 11.45 -1.66 7.23
C ARG A 16 10.70 -2.88 6.74
N ALA A 17 11.40 -4.00 6.59
CA ALA A 17 10.80 -5.26 6.17
C ALA A 17 9.67 -5.66 7.13
N MET A 18 8.49 -5.97 6.59
CA MET A 18 7.34 -6.38 7.38
C MET A 18 6.76 -7.70 6.90
N MET A 19 6.25 -8.48 7.86
CA MET A 19 5.50 -9.71 7.63
C MET A 19 4.05 -9.54 8.08
N ASP A 20 3.13 -9.71 7.13
CA ASP A 20 1.69 -9.66 7.39
C ASP A 20 1.17 -11.05 7.78
N THR A 21 0.69 -11.20 9.00
CA THR A 21 0.13 -12.45 9.52
C THR A 21 -1.40 -12.52 9.41
N ARG A 22 -2.04 -11.58 8.72
CA ARG A 22 -3.47 -11.62 8.40
C ARG A 22 -3.76 -12.75 7.40
N ALA A 23 -5.02 -13.14 7.29
CA ALA A 23 -5.41 -14.15 6.30
C ALA A 23 -5.27 -13.60 4.87
N PRO A 24 -5.08 -14.46 3.85
CA PRO A 24 -4.92 -14.02 2.47
C PRO A 24 -6.02 -13.08 1.98
N VAL A 25 -7.30 -13.32 2.30
CA VAL A 25 -8.42 -12.44 1.92
C VAL A 25 -8.32 -11.02 2.52
N GLU A 26 -7.63 -10.86 3.66
CA GLU A 26 -7.37 -9.54 4.22
C GLU A 26 -6.21 -8.84 3.53
N PHE A 27 -5.18 -9.61 3.15
CA PHE A 27 -4.00 -9.12 2.44
C PHE A 27 -4.37 -8.67 1.02
N HIS A 28 -5.12 -9.49 0.27
CA HIS A 28 -5.59 -9.17 -1.08
C HIS A 28 -6.53 -7.95 -1.13
N LYS A 29 -7.14 -7.56 -0.02
CA LYS A 29 -7.95 -6.32 0.04
C LYS A 29 -7.09 -5.06 0.13
N GLY A 30 -5.84 -5.20 0.53
CA GLY A 30 -4.94 -4.07 0.75
C GLY A 30 -3.79 -4.45 1.66
N ALA A 31 -2.57 -4.18 1.21
CA ALA A 31 -1.30 -4.37 1.89
C ALA A 31 -0.41 -3.12 1.72
N PHE A 32 0.75 -3.12 2.35
CA PHE A 32 1.76 -2.09 2.11
C PHE A 32 2.76 -2.60 1.07
N PRO A 33 3.36 -1.70 0.26
CA PRO A 33 4.41 -2.07 -0.69
C PRO A 33 5.54 -2.87 -0.03
N GLY A 34 6.02 -3.92 -0.69
CA GLY A 34 7.14 -4.74 -0.23
C GLY A 34 6.82 -5.72 0.92
N VAL A 35 5.59 -5.72 1.46
CA VAL A 35 5.20 -6.64 2.54
C VAL A 35 4.84 -8.01 2.01
N ILE A 36 5.30 -9.06 2.70
CA ILE A 36 4.93 -10.45 2.39
C ILE A 36 3.82 -10.95 3.32
N ASN A 37 2.91 -11.79 2.80
CA ASN A 37 1.89 -12.44 3.61
C ASN A 37 2.35 -13.83 4.07
N LEU A 38 2.54 -13.99 5.38
CA LEU A 38 2.79 -15.28 6.01
C LEU A 38 1.70 -15.51 7.09
N PRO A 39 0.52 -16.00 6.67
CA PRO A 39 -0.69 -15.94 7.48
C PRO A 39 -0.61 -16.83 8.73
N LEU A 40 -1.14 -16.33 9.86
CA LEU A 40 -1.43 -17.20 11.01
C LEU A 40 -2.54 -18.21 10.67
N MET A 41 -3.49 -17.82 9.82
CA MET A 41 -4.67 -18.61 9.47
C MET A 41 -5.02 -18.45 8.00
N THR A 42 -5.47 -19.53 7.37
CA THR A 42 -6.13 -19.47 6.06
C THR A 42 -7.47 -18.72 6.15
N ASP A 43 -8.07 -18.40 5.01
CA ASP A 43 -9.36 -17.71 4.98
C ASP A 43 -10.48 -18.51 5.65
N ILE A 44 -10.50 -19.83 5.42
CA ILE A 44 -11.46 -20.75 6.03
C ILE A 44 -11.23 -20.86 7.53
N GLU A 45 -9.98 -21.02 7.98
CA GLU A 45 -9.64 -21.05 9.41
C GLU A 45 -10.04 -19.75 10.11
N ARG A 46 -9.71 -18.60 9.51
CA ARG A 46 -10.07 -17.27 10.01
C ARG A 46 -11.59 -17.13 10.12
N GLN A 47 -12.34 -17.57 9.12
CA GLN A 47 -13.80 -17.53 9.15
C GLN A 47 -14.35 -18.38 10.30
N ARG A 48 -13.86 -19.61 10.49
CA ARG A 48 -14.29 -20.50 11.58
C ARG A 48 -14.01 -19.90 12.95
N VAL A 49 -12.79 -19.40 13.17
CA VAL A 49 -12.39 -18.74 14.43
C VAL A 49 -13.18 -17.47 14.67
N GLY A 50 -13.41 -16.66 13.63
CA GLY A 50 -14.23 -15.46 13.72
C GLY A 50 -15.69 -15.74 14.09
N THR A 51 -16.27 -16.81 13.54
CA THR A 51 -17.62 -17.27 13.89
C THR A 51 -17.68 -17.78 15.33
N CYS A 52 -16.73 -18.62 15.73
CA CYS A 52 -16.62 -19.13 17.11
C CYS A 52 -16.48 -17.98 18.11
N TYR A 53 -15.65 -16.98 17.83
CA TYR A 53 -15.50 -15.80 18.68
C TYR A 53 -16.83 -15.08 18.90
N LYS A 54 -17.61 -14.87 17.84
CA LYS A 54 -18.91 -14.20 17.92
C LYS A 54 -19.96 -15.01 18.69
N GLN A 55 -19.93 -16.34 18.56
CA GLN A 55 -20.97 -17.22 19.11
C GLN A 55 -20.65 -17.73 20.52
N GLN A 56 -19.38 -17.96 20.82
CA GLN A 56 -18.92 -18.70 22.00
C GLN A 56 -17.85 -17.93 22.81
N GLY A 57 -17.46 -16.73 22.35
CA GLY A 57 -16.52 -15.87 23.06
C GLY A 57 -15.06 -16.16 22.76
N GLN A 58 -14.18 -15.38 23.42
CA GLN A 58 -12.76 -15.34 23.11
C GLN A 58 -12.04 -16.66 23.39
N GLN A 59 -12.29 -17.27 24.56
CA GLN A 59 -11.56 -18.47 24.99
C GLN A 59 -11.81 -19.66 24.05
N ALA A 60 -13.07 -19.90 23.66
CA ALA A 60 -13.43 -20.94 22.69
C ALA A 60 -12.77 -20.70 21.31
N ALA A 61 -12.69 -19.44 20.87
CA ALA A 61 -12.01 -19.09 19.61
C ALA A 61 -10.49 -19.35 19.66
N ILE A 62 -9.86 -19.14 20.82
CA ILE A 62 -8.43 -19.44 21.03
C ILE A 62 -8.20 -20.95 20.95
N GLU A 63 -9.00 -21.73 21.67
CA GLU A 63 -8.92 -23.19 21.66
C GLU A 63 -9.13 -23.76 20.25
N LEU A 64 -10.15 -23.28 19.54
CA LEU A 64 -10.36 -23.64 18.14
C LEU A 64 -9.17 -23.24 17.26
N GLY A 65 -8.60 -22.06 17.47
CA GLY A 65 -7.42 -21.60 16.74
C GLY A 65 -6.21 -22.54 16.93
N HIS A 66 -5.95 -22.98 18.17
CA HIS A 66 -4.91 -23.96 18.46
C HIS A 66 -5.17 -25.33 17.85
N GLN A 67 -6.44 -25.76 17.79
CA GLN A 67 -6.80 -27.01 17.13
C GLN A 67 -6.57 -26.94 15.61
N LEU A 68 -6.98 -25.84 14.99
CA LEU A 68 -6.86 -25.63 13.54
C LEU A 68 -5.41 -25.46 13.08
N VAL A 69 -4.58 -24.81 13.90
CA VAL A 69 -3.17 -24.56 13.59
C VAL A 69 -2.30 -25.41 14.51
N SER A 70 -2.23 -26.70 14.20
CA SER A 70 -1.52 -27.71 14.98
C SER A 70 -0.68 -28.63 14.08
N GLY A 71 0.14 -29.48 14.70
CA GLY A 71 0.93 -30.50 14.01
C GLY A 71 1.81 -29.93 12.89
N GLN A 72 1.76 -30.58 11.73
CA GLN A 72 2.56 -30.21 10.56
C GLN A 72 2.26 -28.79 10.06
N THR A 73 0.98 -28.39 9.98
CA THR A 73 0.58 -27.05 9.53
C THR A 73 1.23 -25.95 10.39
N LYS A 74 1.29 -26.17 11.71
CA LYS A 74 1.93 -25.23 12.63
C LYS A 74 3.45 -25.18 12.40
N ALA A 75 4.08 -26.35 12.24
CA ALA A 75 5.52 -26.44 11.99
C ALA A 75 5.93 -25.72 10.70
N GLU A 76 5.21 -25.92 9.60
CA GLU A 76 5.45 -25.26 8.30
C GLU A 76 5.31 -23.73 8.41
N ARG A 77 4.30 -23.25 9.14
CA ARG A 77 4.11 -21.80 9.38
C ARG A 77 5.26 -21.21 10.21
N ILE A 78 5.67 -21.89 11.28
CA ILE A 78 6.80 -21.45 12.12
C ILE A 78 8.09 -21.41 11.30
N GLU A 79 8.36 -22.42 10.47
CA GLU A 79 9.52 -22.46 9.59
C GLU A 79 9.53 -21.26 8.63
N ALA A 80 8.41 -20.98 7.98
CA ALA A 80 8.29 -19.83 7.07
C ALA A 80 8.50 -18.49 7.80
N TRP A 81 7.90 -18.30 8.97
CA TRP A 81 8.11 -17.09 9.78
C TRP A 81 9.56 -16.97 10.25
N ALA A 82 10.18 -18.07 10.66
CA ALA A 82 11.57 -18.09 11.12
C ALA A 82 12.54 -17.77 9.98
N ALA A 83 12.27 -18.28 8.77
CA ALA A 83 13.03 -17.94 7.57
C ALA A 83 12.96 -16.43 7.27
N PHE A 84 11.76 -15.84 7.31
CA PHE A 84 11.59 -14.40 7.14
C PHE A 84 12.35 -13.60 8.20
N ALA A 85 12.19 -13.95 9.48
CA ALA A 85 12.81 -13.22 10.59
C ALA A 85 14.36 -13.30 10.56
N LYS A 86 14.92 -14.44 10.12
CA LYS A 86 16.38 -14.59 9.94
C LYS A 86 16.89 -13.77 8.75
N ALA A 87 16.13 -13.70 7.66
CA ALA A 87 16.48 -12.88 6.50
C ALA A 87 16.32 -11.37 6.78
N ASN A 88 15.44 -11.01 7.70
CA ASN A 88 15.09 -9.63 8.03
C ASN A 88 15.22 -9.38 9.54
N PRO A 89 16.43 -9.44 10.12
CA PRO A 89 16.62 -9.31 11.57
C PRO A 89 16.08 -7.97 12.12
N ASP A 90 16.04 -6.95 11.26
CA ASP A 90 15.54 -5.62 11.60
C ASP A 90 14.07 -5.34 11.22
N GLY A 91 13.34 -6.38 10.81
CA GLY A 91 11.95 -6.24 10.41
C GLY A 91 10.95 -6.35 11.57
N TYR A 92 9.67 -6.40 11.20
CA TYR A 92 8.55 -6.50 12.14
C TYR A 92 7.45 -7.42 11.60
N LEU A 93 6.68 -8.02 12.51
CA LEU A 93 5.44 -8.72 12.14
C LEU A 93 4.21 -7.89 12.53
N TYR A 94 3.10 -8.05 11.82
CA TYR A 94 1.84 -7.45 12.22
C TYR A 94 0.63 -8.30 11.86
N CYS A 95 -0.47 -8.07 12.58
CA CYS A 95 -1.80 -8.54 12.17
C CYS A 95 -2.73 -7.33 12.00
N PHE A 96 -4.04 -7.56 11.81
CA PHE A 96 -4.97 -6.47 11.49
C PHE A 96 -5.01 -5.34 12.55
N ARG A 97 -4.94 -5.68 13.84
CA ARG A 97 -5.01 -4.70 14.95
C ARG A 97 -3.83 -4.78 15.93
N GLY A 98 -2.79 -5.54 15.59
CA GLY A 98 -1.67 -5.79 16.50
C GLY A 98 -2.08 -6.50 17.80
N GLY A 99 -3.17 -7.29 17.76
CA GLY A 99 -3.71 -8.02 18.91
C GLY A 99 -3.23 -9.47 18.98
N LEU A 100 -4.14 -10.36 19.40
CA LEU A 100 -3.81 -11.75 19.72
C LEU A 100 -3.15 -12.53 18.58
N ARG A 101 -3.58 -12.33 17.32
CA ARG A 101 -2.99 -13.06 16.17
C ARG A 101 -1.48 -12.81 16.05
N SER A 102 -1.05 -11.56 16.07
CA SER A 102 0.39 -11.24 16.04
C SER A 102 1.12 -11.67 17.32
N GLN A 103 0.44 -11.67 18.48
CA GLN A 103 1.03 -12.14 19.73
C GLN A 103 1.28 -13.65 19.72
N ILE A 104 0.34 -14.44 19.17
CA ILE A 104 0.50 -15.90 19.01
C ILE A 104 1.69 -16.21 18.10
N VAL A 105 1.79 -15.54 16.95
CA VAL A 105 2.93 -15.72 16.03
C VAL A 105 4.25 -15.37 16.72
N GLN A 106 4.31 -14.23 17.41
CA GLN A 106 5.48 -13.81 18.19
C GLN A 106 5.84 -14.83 19.27
N GLN A 107 4.85 -15.35 20.00
CA GLN A 107 5.07 -16.35 21.04
C GLN A 107 5.61 -17.66 20.47
N TRP A 108 5.03 -18.17 19.38
CA TRP A 108 5.49 -19.41 18.75
C TRP A 108 6.88 -19.28 18.13
N LEU A 109 7.18 -18.15 17.47
CA LEU A 109 8.55 -17.86 17.02
C LEU A 109 9.54 -17.91 18.18
N LYS A 110 9.19 -17.34 19.33
CA LYS A 110 10.05 -17.34 20.51
C LYS A 110 10.20 -18.73 21.12
N SER A 111 9.09 -19.44 21.34
CA SER A 111 9.10 -20.71 22.07
C SER A 111 9.59 -21.89 21.23
N GLU A 112 9.36 -21.87 19.93
CA GLU A 112 9.64 -23.03 19.05
C GLU A 112 10.81 -22.79 18.10
N ALA A 113 11.07 -21.54 17.70
CA ALA A 113 12.22 -21.21 16.86
C ALA A 113 13.33 -20.44 17.61
N GLY A 114 13.11 -20.05 18.87
CA GLY A 114 14.07 -19.27 19.66
C GLY A 114 14.24 -17.83 19.17
N ILE A 115 13.32 -17.32 18.33
CA ILE A 115 13.43 -15.99 17.71
C ILE A 115 12.49 -15.01 18.39
N ASP A 116 13.07 -14.00 19.02
CA ASP A 116 12.32 -12.91 19.64
C ASP A 116 12.09 -11.78 18.63
N TYR A 117 11.01 -11.89 17.85
CA TYR A 117 10.73 -10.97 16.73
C TYR A 117 9.69 -9.90 17.12
N PRO A 118 9.98 -8.60 16.92
CA PRO A 118 9.08 -7.54 17.35
C PRO A 118 7.83 -7.44 16.46
N ARG A 119 6.75 -6.91 17.03
CA ARG A 119 5.49 -6.66 16.31
C ARG A 119 5.17 -5.18 16.20
N VAL A 120 4.37 -4.81 15.20
CA VAL A 120 3.80 -3.47 15.10
C VAL A 120 2.56 -3.37 15.99
N VAL A 121 2.59 -2.47 16.96
CA VAL A 121 1.46 -2.18 17.86
C VAL A 121 0.34 -1.52 17.05
N GLY A 122 -0.91 -1.90 17.29
CA GLY A 122 -2.06 -1.41 16.51
C GLY A 122 -2.19 -2.01 15.10
N GLY A 123 -1.13 -2.63 14.59
CA GLY A 123 -1.11 -3.42 13.35
C GLY A 123 -1.52 -2.64 12.10
N TYR A 124 -2.04 -3.37 11.11
CA TYR A 124 -2.46 -2.81 9.83
C TYR A 124 -3.39 -1.60 9.97
N LYS A 125 -4.39 -1.69 10.85
CA LYS A 125 -5.37 -0.62 11.05
C LYS A 125 -4.69 0.69 11.46
N ALA A 126 -3.80 0.63 12.45
CA ALA A 126 -3.13 1.84 12.96
C ALA A 126 -2.16 2.43 11.94
N MET A 127 -1.36 1.59 11.27
CA MET A 127 -0.46 2.03 10.20
C MET A 127 -1.22 2.66 9.04
N ARG A 128 -2.35 2.07 8.60
CA ARG A 128 -3.16 2.65 7.54
C ARG A 128 -3.82 3.97 7.98
N THR A 129 -4.29 4.07 9.22
CA THR A 129 -4.81 5.33 9.75
C THR A 129 -3.73 6.41 9.74
N PHE A 130 -2.50 6.07 10.14
CA PHE A 130 -1.36 6.97 10.07
C PHE A 130 -1.09 7.46 8.64
N LEU A 131 -1.08 6.57 7.65
CA LEU A 131 -0.86 6.95 6.24
C LEU A 131 -1.96 7.88 5.71
N LEU A 132 -3.22 7.61 6.03
CA LEU A 132 -4.32 8.52 5.65
C LEU A 132 -4.13 9.91 6.27
N GLN A 133 -3.78 9.98 7.56
CA GLN A 133 -3.50 11.24 8.23
C GLN A 133 -2.30 11.97 7.62
N ALA A 134 -1.24 11.24 7.26
CA ALA A 134 -0.07 11.82 6.60
C ALA A 134 -0.41 12.46 5.25
N THR A 135 -1.34 11.86 4.49
CA THR A 135 -1.89 12.45 3.26
C THR A 135 -2.69 13.72 3.55
N ASP A 136 -3.59 13.68 4.54
CA ASP A 136 -4.40 14.86 4.91
C ASP A 136 -3.51 16.03 5.36
N GLU A 137 -2.49 15.76 6.18
CA GLU A 137 -1.49 16.74 6.61
C GLU A 137 -0.68 17.29 5.44
N ALA A 138 -0.37 16.46 4.44
CA ALA A 138 0.36 16.91 3.25
C ALA A 138 -0.48 17.86 2.42
N VAL A 139 -1.75 17.54 2.21
CA VAL A 139 -2.72 18.40 1.50
C VAL A 139 -2.85 19.77 2.15
N GLN A 140 -2.75 19.85 3.49
CA GLN A 140 -2.84 21.11 4.22
C GLN A 140 -1.54 21.92 4.26
N ALA A 141 -0.39 21.25 4.24
CA ALA A 141 0.90 21.88 4.52
C ALA A 141 1.77 22.13 3.27
N CYS A 142 1.48 21.47 2.15
CA CYS A 142 2.27 21.54 0.92
C CYS A 142 1.54 22.33 -0.16
N ASP A 143 2.31 22.92 -1.07
CA ASP A 143 1.77 23.52 -2.30
C ASP A 143 1.59 22.44 -3.37
N PHE A 144 0.50 22.53 -4.13
CA PHE A 144 0.26 21.67 -5.28
C PHE A 144 -0.03 22.51 -6.52
N VAL A 145 0.48 22.05 -7.65
CA VAL A 145 0.20 22.61 -8.99
C VAL A 145 -0.27 21.47 -9.89
N LEU A 146 -1.36 21.67 -10.61
CA LEU A 146 -1.88 20.71 -11.55
C LEU A 146 -1.27 20.93 -12.93
N VAL A 147 -1.03 19.84 -13.66
CA VAL A 147 -0.68 19.85 -15.08
C VAL A 147 -1.82 19.19 -15.84
N GLY A 148 -2.49 19.98 -16.66
CA GLY A 148 -3.58 19.57 -17.53
C GLY A 148 -3.26 19.78 -19.00
N GLY A 149 -4.20 19.43 -19.86
CA GLY A 149 -4.05 19.51 -21.31
C GLY A 149 -4.76 18.37 -22.02
N MET A 150 -4.97 18.52 -23.32
CA MET A 150 -5.64 17.49 -24.12
C MET A 150 -4.79 16.20 -24.24
N THR A 151 -5.40 15.08 -24.61
CA THR A 151 -4.65 13.85 -24.90
C THR A 151 -3.64 14.09 -26.03
N GLY A 152 -2.43 13.56 -25.86
CA GLY A 152 -1.32 13.71 -26.80
C GLY A 152 -0.48 14.99 -26.61
N THR A 153 -0.78 15.87 -25.65
CA THR A 153 0.02 17.10 -25.41
C THR A 153 1.31 16.88 -24.62
N GLY A 154 1.65 15.63 -24.29
CA GLY A 154 2.90 15.28 -23.59
C GLY A 154 2.88 15.48 -22.08
N LYS A 155 1.70 15.50 -21.44
CA LYS A 155 1.55 15.62 -19.97
C LYS A 155 2.47 14.65 -19.21
N THR A 156 2.38 13.37 -19.54
CA THR A 156 3.15 12.30 -18.88
C THR A 156 4.67 12.50 -19.03
N GLU A 157 5.15 13.02 -20.17
CA GLU A 157 6.59 13.31 -20.34
C GLU A 157 7.04 14.51 -19.51
N VAL A 158 6.20 15.54 -19.39
CA VAL A 158 6.50 16.68 -18.52
C VAL A 158 6.52 16.24 -17.06
N ILE A 159 5.52 15.49 -16.62
CA ILE A 159 5.38 15.00 -15.24
C ILE A 159 6.55 14.09 -14.85
N SER A 160 6.94 13.15 -15.71
CA SER A 160 8.06 12.24 -15.44
C SER A 160 9.44 12.93 -15.35
N GLN A 161 9.59 14.14 -15.92
CA GLN A 161 10.83 14.92 -15.83
C GLN A 161 10.91 15.80 -14.58
N LEU A 162 9.80 16.01 -13.88
CA LEU A 162 9.75 16.84 -12.68
C LEU A 162 10.09 16.02 -11.44
N SER A 163 11.17 16.38 -10.74
CA SER A 163 11.56 15.70 -9.50
C SER A 163 10.50 15.78 -8.41
N ASN A 164 9.62 16.76 -8.50
CA ASN A 164 8.54 17.01 -7.55
C ASN A 164 7.16 16.54 -8.03
N SER A 165 7.08 15.78 -9.13
CA SER A 165 5.81 15.19 -9.55
C SER A 165 5.39 14.03 -8.66
N LEU A 166 4.11 13.99 -8.32
CA LEU A 166 3.45 12.84 -7.72
C LEU A 166 2.54 12.25 -8.81
N ASP A 167 3.08 11.28 -9.54
CA ASP A 167 2.49 10.64 -10.72
C ASP A 167 1.33 9.71 -10.30
N LEU A 168 0.11 10.24 -10.36
CA LEU A 168 -1.12 9.58 -9.93
C LEU A 168 -1.48 8.43 -10.87
N GLU A 169 -1.26 8.60 -12.18
CA GLU A 169 -1.47 7.54 -13.16
C GLU A 169 -0.52 6.36 -12.93
N ALA A 170 0.75 6.60 -12.64
CA ALA A 170 1.71 5.56 -12.31
C ALA A 170 1.31 4.82 -11.02
N HIS A 171 0.91 5.54 -9.97
CA HIS A 171 0.38 4.93 -8.74
C HIS A 171 -0.88 4.09 -9.02
N ALA A 172 -1.75 4.54 -9.93
CA ALA A 172 -2.95 3.82 -10.33
C ALA A 172 -2.71 2.74 -11.40
N ASN A 173 -1.46 2.54 -11.84
CA ASN A 173 -1.10 1.71 -12.99
C ASN A 173 -2.02 1.96 -14.20
N HIS A 174 -2.27 3.23 -14.48
CA HIS A 174 -3.16 3.73 -15.53
C HIS A 174 -2.34 4.27 -16.71
N ARG A 175 -3.00 4.47 -17.86
CA ARG A 175 -2.34 4.83 -19.13
C ARG A 175 -3.03 6.01 -19.81
N GLY A 176 -2.76 7.23 -19.37
CA GLY A 176 -3.24 8.46 -19.99
C GLY A 176 -4.76 8.64 -19.96
N SER A 177 -5.16 9.90 -20.03
CA SER A 177 -6.54 10.41 -19.94
C SER A 177 -7.58 9.85 -20.93
N SER A 178 -7.24 9.01 -21.92
CA SER A 178 -8.22 8.54 -22.93
C SER A 178 -8.25 7.05 -23.24
N PHE A 179 -7.21 6.27 -22.93
CA PHE A 179 -7.17 4.84 -23.30
C PHE A 179 -6.80 3.89 -22.14
N GLY A 180 -6.34 4.45 -21.01
CA GLY A 180 -6.56 4.05 -19.62
C GLY A 180 -6.05 2.70 -19.09
N LYS A 181 -5.96 1.65 -19.91
CA LYS A 181 -5.56 0.32 -19.43
C LYS A 181 -4.14 -0.02 -19.86
N ARG A 182 -3.29 -0.41 -18.90
CA ARG A 182 -2.04 -1.14 -19.14
C ARG A 182 -2.33 -2.63 -19.28
N ALA A 183 -1.37 -3.39 -19.83
CA ALA A 183 -1.45 -4.85 -19.91
C ALA A 183 -1.58 -5.49 -18.51
N THR A 184 -0.92 -4.92 -17.51
CA THR A 184 -1.06 -5.26 -16.10
C THR A 184 -2.26 -4.55 -15.46
N GLY A 185 -2.95 -5.24 -14.54
CA GLY A 185 -4.11 -4.68 -13.84
C GLY A 185 -3.77 -3.52 -12.90
N GLN A 186 -4.75 -2.63 -12.67
CA GLN A 186 -4.65 -1.57 -11.66
C GLN A 186 -4.53 -2.15 -10.26
N PRO A 187 -3.94 -1.45 -9.28
CA PRO A 187 -3.92 -1.90 -7.88
C PRO A 187 -5.34 -1.92 -7.29
N GLU A 188 -5.50 -2.59 -6.15
CA GLU A 188 -6.69 -2.41 -5.32
C GLU A 188 -6.71 -1.00 -4.73
N GLN A 189 -7.90 -0.49 -4.40
CA GLN A 189 -8.07 0.87 -3.88
C GLN A 189 -7.16 1.18 -2.69
N ILE A 190 -7.04 0.24 -1.76
CA ILE A 190 -6.24 0.46 -0.55
C ILE A 190 -4.73 0.43 -0.86
N ASP A 191 -4.29 -0.39 -1.81
CA ASP A 191 -2.88 -0.43 -2.22
C ASP A 191 -2.48 0.89 -2.89
N PHE A 192 -3.35 1.43 -3.75
CA PHE A 192 -3.19 2.75 -4.36
C PHE A 192 -3.03 3.85 -3.29
N GLU A 193 -3.95 3.92 -2.33
CA GLU A 193 -3.91 4.90 -1.25
C GLU A 193 -2.65 4.76 -0.38
N ASN A 194 -2.26 3.53 -0.05
CA ASN A 194 -1.07 3.27 0.75
C ASN A 194 0.22 3.68 0.01
N ALA A 195 0.36 3.30 -1.26
CA ALA A 195 1.52 3.64 -2.07
C ALA A 195 1.67 5.15 -2.25
N LEU A 196 0.57 5.84 -2.57
CA LEU A 196 0.53 7.30 -2.70
C LEU A 196 0.93 8.00 -1.40
N ALA A 197 0.37 7.57 -0.27
CA ALA A 197 0.66 8.14 1.04
C ALA A 197 2.14 7.94 1.45
N ILE A 198 2.71 6.77 1.17
CA ILE A 198 4.12 6.47 1.47
C ILE A 198 5.07 7.31 0.61
N ASP A 199 4.79 7.44 -0.69
CA ASP A 199 5.59 8.29 -1.59
C ASP A 199 5.59 9.74 -1.11
N LEU A 200 4.39 10.27 -0.83
CA LEU A 200 4.21 11.62 -0.31
C LEU A 200 4.92 11.83 1.04
N LEU A 201 4.82 10.87 1.96
CA LEU A 201 5.51 10.89 3.25
C LEU A 201 7.04 10.96 3.09
N LYS A 202 7.60 10.12 2.21
CA LYS A 202 9.05 10.09 1.95
C LYS A 202 9.55 11.39 1.35
N ARG A 203 8.86 11.90 0.32
CA ARG A 203 9.24 13.17 -0.34
C ARG A 203 9.17 14.35 0.62
N ARG A 204 8.14 14.43 1.45
CA ARG A 204 8.04 15.45 2.51
C ARG A 204 9.17 15.34 3.52
N ALA A 205 9.54 14.13 3.93
CA ALA A 205 10.67 13.92 4.83
C ALA A 205 12.02 14.31 4.20
N ALA A 206 12.15 14.20 2.88
CA ALA A 206 13.30 14.70 2.11
C ALA A 206 13.28 16.24 1.90
N GLY A 207 12.31 16.95 2.46
CA GLY A 207 12.22 18.42 2.41
C GLY A 207 11.36 18.97 1.28
N GLN A 208 10.74 18.11 0.45
CA GLN A 208 9.87 18.57 -0.62
C GLN A 208 8.55 19.12 -0.05
N GLN A 209 8.23 20.38 -0.35
CA GLN A 209 7.00 21.06 0.08
C GLN A 209 6.09 21.46 -1.08
N GLN A 210 6.52 21.25 -2.32
CA GLN A 210 5.75 21.58 -3.52
C GLN A 210 5.63 20.35 -4.39
N PHE A 211 4.44 20.07 -4.90
CA PHE A 211 4.14 18.87 -5.68
C PHE A 211 3.43 19.24 -6.98
N VAL A 212 3.77 18.51 -8.04
CA VAL A 212 3.06 18.59 -9.33
C VAL A 212 2.20 17.35 -9.50
N LEU A 213 0.93 17.54 -9.84
CA LEU A 213 -0.05 16.47 -10.05
C LEU A 213 -0.61 16.52 -11.46
N GLU A 214 -1.10 15.38 -11.91
CA GLU A 214 -1.97 15.31 -13.08
C GLU A 214 -3.35 15.91 -12.74
N ASP A 215 -3.93 16.67 -13.67
CA ASP A 215 -5.33 17.12 -13.60
C ASP A 215 -6.29 15.96 -13.90
N GLU A 216 -6.30 14.98 -12.99
CA GLU A 216 -7.17 13.81 -13.08
C GLU A 216 -8.53 14.05 -12.42
N ALA A 217 -9.55 13.38 -12.96
CA ALA A 217 -10.81 13.26 -12.27
C ALA A 217 -10.63 12.50 -10.94
N ARG A 218 -11.68 12.49 -10.11
CA ARG A 218 -11.64 11.71 -8.87
C ARG A 218 -11.28 10.24 -9.09
N LEU A 219 -11.65 9.68 -10.24
CA LEU A 219 -11.36 8.30 -10.62
C LEU A 219 -10.29 8.25 -11.69
N ILE A 220 -9.22 7.51 -11.42
CA ILE A 220 -8.17 7.11 -12.35
C ILE A 220 -8.39 5.63 -12.66
N GLY A 221 -9.21 5.36 -13.68
CA GLY A 221 -9.78 4.03 -13.88
C GLY A 221 -10.66 3.60 -12.70
N ARG A 222 -10.25 2.54 -11.98
CA ARG A 222 -10.94 2.06 -10.76
C ARG A 222 -10.42 2.68 -9.47
N CYS A 223 -9.25 3.32 -9.52
CA CYS A 223 -8.61 3.92 -8.35
C CYS A 223 -9.24 5.30 -8.09
N SER A 224 -9.72 5.52 -6.88
CA SER A 224 -10.31 6.78 -6.44
C SER A 224 -9.26 7.58 -5.66
N LEU A 225 -9.05 8.83 -6.02
CA LEU A 225 -8.18 9.71 -5.26
C LEU A 225 -8.70 9.91 -3.83
N PRO A 226 -7.82 10.00 -2.82
CA PRO A 226 -8.21 10.41 -1.48
C PRO A 226 -9.04 11.69 -1.55
N LEU A 227 -10.21 11.67 -0.91
CA LEU A 227 -11.18 12.76 -1.05
C LEU A 227 -10.58 14.14 -0.69
N PRO A 228 -9.78 14.29 0.38
CA PRO A 228 -9.15 15.57 0.71
C PRO A 228 -8.21 16.07 -0.39
N LEU A 229 -7.43 15.17 -0.99
CA LEU A 229 -6.55 15.52 -2.12
C LEU A 229 -7.35 15.99 -3.32
N TYR A 230 -8.37 15.22 -3.74
CA TYR A 230 -9.22 15.60 -4.88
C TYR A 230 -9.93 16.94 -4.67
N GLN A 231 -10.43 17.20 -3.46
CA GLN A 231 -11.08 18.48 -3.13
C GLN A 231 -10.11 19.66 -3.18
N ALA A 232 -8.87 19.45 -2.73
CA ALA A 232 -7.82 20.46 -2.80
C ALA A 232 -7.42 20.75 -4.27
N MET A 233 -7.29 19.70 -5.10
CA MET A 233 -7.01 19.83 -6.54
C MET A 233 -7.94 20.82 -7.24
N GLN A 234 -9.23 20.87 -6.90
CA GLN A 234 -10.20 21.79 -7.51
C GLN A 234 -9.87 23.28 -7.32
N HIS A 235 -8.97 23.61 -6.39
CA HIS A 235 -8.60 24.97 -6.05
C HIS A 235 -7.12 25.28 -6.32
N HIS A 236 -6.34 24.29 -6.77
CA HIS A 236 -4.91 24.47 -7.05
C HIS A 236 -4.67 25.12 -8.42
N PRO A 237 -3.56 25.87 -8.60
CA PRO A 237 -3.20 26.41 -9.90
C PRO A 237 -3.05 25.32 -10.96
N LEU A 238 -3.57 25.58 -12.16
CA LEU A 238 -3.50 24.68 -13.31
C LEU A 238 -2.55 25.23 -14.37
N VAL A 239 -1.54 24.45 -14.72
CA VAL A 239 -0.70 24.65 -15.90
C VAL A 239 -1.31 23.85 -17.04
N TRP A 240 -1.83 24.55 -18.05
CA TRP A 240 -2.44 23.93 -19.22
C TRP A 240 -1.41 23.76 -20.34
N LEU A 241 -1.13 22.51 -20.72
CA LEU A 241 -0.24 22.20 -21.83
C LEU A 241 -1.00 22.21 -23.16
N GLU A 242 -0.44 22.95 -24.11
CA GLU A 242 -0.94 23.04 -25.48
C GLU A 242 0.09 22.46 -26.45
N ASP A 243 -0.40 21.82 -27.50
CA ASP A 243 0.42 21.34 -28.60
C ASP A 243 -0.41 21.30 -29.89
N SER A 244 0.26 21.34 -31.03
CA SER A 244 -0.38 21.27 -32.34
C SER A 244 -1.10 19.93 -32.52
N VAL A 245 -2.18 19.92 -33.31
CA VAL A 245 -2.90 18.67 -33.62
C VAL A 245 -1.97 17.64 -34.26
N ALA A 246 -1.04 18.07 -35.11
CA ALA A 246 -0.09 17.18 -35.78
C ALA A 246 0.80 16.44 -34.77
N ASN A 247 1.44 17.16 -33.85
CA ASN A 247 2.30 16.57 -32.81
C ASN A 247 1.50 15.64 -31.88
N ARG A 248 0.27 16.03 -31.53
CA ARG A 248 -0.61 15.20 -30.70
C ARG A 248 -0.98 13.90 -31.38
N VAL A 249 -1.27 13.93 -32.68
CA VAL A 249 -1.54 12.72 -33.48
C VAL A 249 -0.33 11.81 -33.50
N GLU A 250 0.86 12.36 -33.76
CA GLU A 250 2.11 11.59 -33.77
C GLU A 250 2.39 10.95 -32.40
N ARG A 251 2.24 11.71 -31.31
CA ARG A 251 2.43 11.20 -29.95
C ARG A 251 1.43 10.13 -29.58
N ILE A 252 0.16 10.29 -29.95
CA ILE A 252 -0.89 9.28 -29.72
C ILE A 252 -0.57 8.00 -30.51
N LEU A 253 -0.17 8.13 -31.78
CA LEU A 253 0.22 6.99 -32.60
C LEU A 253 1.40 6.24 -31.96
N GLN A 254 2.41 6.96 -31.52
CA GLN A 254 3.58 6.38 -30.86
C GLN A 254 3.19 5.64 -29.56
N ALA A 255 2.51 6.31 -28.64
CA ALA A 255 2.18 5.76 -27.31
C ALA A 255 1.19 4.59 -27.36
N TYR A 256 0.24 4.60 -28.30
CA TYR A 256 -0.88 3.66 -28.31
C TYR A 256 -0.87 2.63 -29.44
N VAL A 257 -0.04 2.81 -30.48
CA VAL A 257 0.09 1.83 -31.57
C VAL A 257 1.48 1.23 -31.58
N VAL A 258 2.52 2.04 -31.59
CA VAL A 258 3.90 1.56 -31.72
C VAL A 258 4.36 0.89 -30.43
N GLU A 259 4.27 1.60 -29.31
CA GLU A 259 4.75 1.10 -28.01
C GLU A 259 3.88 -0.02 -27.45
N LEU A 260 2.56 0.04 -27.69
CA LEU A 260 1.64 -0.99 -27.21
C LEU A 260 1.84 -2.34 -27.92
N CYS A 261 2.31 -2.35 -29.17
CA CYS A 261 2.67 -3.59 -29.85
C CYS A 261 3.96 -4.23 -29.31
N ALA A 262 4.76 -3.49 -28.53
CA ALA A 262 6.04 -3.95 -27.99
C ALA A 262 5.95 -4.45 -26.54
N GLU A 263 4.84 -4.19 -25.84
CA GLU A 263 4.50 -4.76 -24.52
C GLU A 263 3.87 -6.16 -24.62
#